data_AF-A0A524PJE0-F1
#
_entry.id   AF-A0A524PJE0-F1
#
_cell.length_a   1.000
_cell.length_b   1.000
_cell.length_c   1.000
_cell.angle_alpha   90.00
_cell.angle_beta   90.00
_cell.angle_gamma   90.00
#
_symmetry.space_group_name_H-M   'P 1'
#
loop_
_entity.id
_entity.type
_entity.pdbx_description
1 polymer ?
#
loop_
_entity_poly.entity_id
_entity_poly.type
_entity_poly.pdbx_seq_one_letter_code
_entity_poly.pdbx_strand_id
1 'polypeptide(L)' 'MRFWVLENPSGNYVQIHRAECERCLDGTKEQPGTWTGFEDYKTTMEHSTHANRPLLQCNLCHPERFA' A
#
# COMPACT_ATOMS: atom_id res chain seq x y z
N MET A 1 -7.58 -6.91 -8.58
CA MET A 1 -6.71 -6.34 -7.53
C MET A 1 -7.24 -4.96 -7.18
N ARG A 2 -7.64 -4.76 -5.92
CA ARG A 2 -8.19 -3.49 -5.42
C ARG A 2 -7.18 -2.70 -4.60
N PHE A 3 -6.22 -3.39 -3.97
CA PHE A 3 -5.17 -2.81 -3.17
C PHE A 3 -3.80 -3.28 -3.65
N TRP A 4 -2.81 -2.41 -3.52
CA TRP A 4 -1.42 -2.67 -3.81
C TRP A 4 -0.60 -2.34 -2.58
N VAL A 5 0.24 -3.28 -2.14
CA VAL A 5 1.24 -3.04 -1.10
C VAL A 5 2.60 -2.88 -1.77
N LEU A 6 3.27 -1.76 -1.52
CA LEU A 6 4.67 -1.58 -1.86
C LEU A 6 5.54 -1.82 -0.64
N GLU A 7 6.39 -2.84 -0.72
CA GLU A 7 7.49 -3.03 0.22
C GLU A 7 8.73 -2.33 -0.34
N ASN A 8 9.20 -1.28 0.34
CA ASN A 8 10.35 -0.54 -0.17
C ASN A 8 11.64 -1.40 -0.10
N PRO A 9 12.63 -1.22 -0.99
CA PRO A 9 13.79 -2.11 -1.07
C PRO A 9 14.70 -1.97 0.14
N SER A 10 14.68 -0.81 0.79
CA SER A 10 15.45 -0.57 2.01
C SER A 10 14.83 -1.24 3.24
N GLY A 11 13.64 -1.85 3.13
CA GLY A 11 12.97 -2.54 4.24
C GLY A 11 12.53 -1.61 5.38
N ASN A 12 12.38 -0.32 5.10
CA ASN A 12 12.09 0.71 6.10
C ASN A 12 10.60 1.00 6.25
N TYR A 13 9.78 0.69 5.25
CA TYR A 13 8.34 0.92 5.31
C TYR A 13 7.56 0.00 4.36
N VAL A 14 6.26 -0.08 4.61
CA VAL A 14 5.27 -0.63 3.68
C VAL A 14 4.24 0.44 3.35
N GLN A 15 3.80 0.51 2.09
CA GLN A 15 2.81 1.47 1.62
C GLN A 15 1.59 0.75 1.08
N ILE A 16 0.39 1.21 1.45
CA ILE A 16 -0.86 0.71 0.88
C ILE A 16 -1.43 1.75 -0.10
N HIS A 17 -1.75 1.28 -1.30
CA HIS A 17 -2.38 2.05 -2.37
C HIS A 17 -3.67 1.36 -2.80
N ARG A 18 -4.68 2.16 -3.20
CA ARG A 18 -5.88 1.64 -3.88
C ARG A 18 -5.63 1.65 -5.38
N ALA A 19 -5.96 0.56 -6.07
CA ALA A 19 -5.79 0.43 -7.52
C ALA A 19 -6.61 1.47 -8.30
N GLU A 20 -7.76 1.89 -7.78
CA GLU A 20 -8.62 2.91 -8.38
C GLU A 20 -8.18 4.36 -8.11
N CYS A 21 -7.13 4.58 -7.29
CA CYS A 21 -6.68 5.92 -6.95
C CYS A 21 -5.81 6.51 -8.06
N GLU A 22 -6.40 7.40 -8.86
CA GLU A 22 -5.72 8.11 -9.96
C GLU A 22 -4.50 8.93 -9.52
N ARG A 23 -4.36 9.29 -8.25
CA ARG A 23 -3.13 9.95 -7.74
C ARG A 23 -2.05 8.95 -7.32
N CYS A 24 -2.44 7.75 -6.93
CA CYS A 24 -1.51 6.65 -6.68
C CYS A 24 -1.06 5.97 -7.97
N LEU A 25 -1.65 6.34 -9.11
CA LEU A 25 -1.25 6.00 -10.48
C LEU A 25 -0.79 4.56 -10.62
N ASP A 26 -1.66 3.64 -10.19
CA ASP A 26 -1.55 2.19 -10.41
C ASP A 26 -0.21 1.59 -9.91
N GLY A 27 -0.11 0.27 -9.78
CA GLY A 27 1.19 -0.39 -9.53
C GLY A 27 2.19 -0.27 -10.70
N THR A 28 2.00 0.70 -11.61
CA THR A 28 2.64 0.83 -12.93
C THR A 28 3.74 1.87 -12.97
N LYS A 29 3.82 2.78 -11.99
CA LYS A 29 4.99 3.63 -11.84
C LYS A 29 6.12 2.82 -11.23
N GLU A 30 7.30 2.90 -11.84
CA GLU A 30 8.53 2.38 -11.24
C GLU A 30 8.71 3.05 -9.87
N GLN A 31 8.39 2.29 -8.84
CA GLN A 31 8.75 2.60 -7.47
C GLN A 31 9.87 1.65 -7.08
N PRO A 32 10.87 2.13 -6.34
CA PRO A 32 11.80 1.22 -5.70
C PRO A 32 10.96 0.32 -4.77
N GLY A 33 10.96 -0.99 -5.03
CA GLY A 33 10.37 -2.00 -4.15
C GLY A 33 9.70 -3.15 -4.88
N THR A 34 9.01 -3.99 -4.11
CA THR A 34 8.18 -5.08 -4.62
C THR A 34 6.71 -4.74 -4.39
N TRP A 35 5.91 -4.83 -5.46
CA TRP A 35 4.47 -4.68 -5.39
C TRP A 35 3.78 -6.03 -5.18
N THR A 36 2.87 -6.07 -4.21
CA THR A 36 2.00 -7.22 -3.94
C THR A 36 0.54 -6.78 -4.01
N GLY A 37 -0.26 -7.46 -4.84
CA GLY A 37 -1.68 -7.13 -5.06
C GLY A 37 -2.62 -7.91 -4.14
N PHE A 38 -3.68 -7.25 -3.68
CA PHE A 38 -4.71 -7.83 -2.83
C PHE A 38 -6.12 -7.40 -3.29
N GLU A 39 -7.12 -8.25 -3.06
CA GLU A 39 -8.53 -7.95 -3.38
C GLU A 39 -9.26 -7.23 -2.24
N ASP A 40 -8.83 -7.41 -1.00
CA ASP A 40 -9.47 -6.82 0.18
C ASP A 40 -8.48 -6.11 1.11
N TYR A 41 -9.00 -5.12 1.83
CA TYR A 41 -8.20 -4.28 2.71
C TYR A 41 -7.74 -5.02 3.98
N LYS A 42 -8.51 -6.01 4.45
CA LYS A 42 -8.17 -6.75 5.67
C LYS A 42 -6.90 -7.56 5.46
N THR A 43 -6.82 -8.33 4.38
CA THR A 43 -5.61 -9.09 4.02
C THR A 43 -4.43 -8.17 3.71
N THR A 44 -4.68 -7.01 3.10
CA THR A 44 -3.66 -5.97 2.89
C THR A 44 -3.05 -5.48 4.22
N MET A 45 -3.90 -5.24 5.23
CA MET A 45 -3.49 -4.84 6.56
C MET A 45 -2.74 -5.95 7.29
N GLU A 46 -3.22 -7.19 7.23
CA GLU A 46 -2.56 -8.36 7.83
C GLU A 46 -1.14 -8.54 7.27
N HIS A 47 -0.99 -8.49 5.94
CA HIS A 47 0.32 -8.51 5.27
C HIS A 47 1.23 -7.40 5.77
N SER A 48 0.72 -6.17 5.80
CA SER A 48 1.49 -4.99 6.21
C SER A 48 1.92 -5.04 7.68
N THR A 49 1.07 -5.59 8.57
CA THR A 49 1.42 -5.77 9.99
C THR A 49 2.48 -6.84 10.21
N HIS A 50 2.47 -7.92 9.43
CA HIS A 50 3.49 -8.96 9.51
C HIS A 50 4.86 -8.51 9.02
N ALA A 51 4.92 -7.50 8.15
CA ALA A 51 6.18 -6.92 7.70
C ALA A 51 6.99 -6.27 8.85
N ASN A 52 6.36 -6.00 10.01
CA ASN A 52 6.97 -5.34 11.17
C ASN A 52 7.69 -4.03 10.80
N ARG A 53 7.09 -3.26 9.89
CA ARG A 53 7.62 -2.00 9.36
C ARG A 53 6.57 -0.89 9.52
N PRO A 54 7.00 0.37 9.60
CA PRO A 54 6.12 1.51 9.47
C PRO A 54 5.18 1.38 8.26
N LEU A 55 3.88 1.46 8.51
CA LEU A 55 2.85 1.45 7.48
C LEU A 55 2.51 2.89 7.08
N LEU A 56 2.71 3.22 5.82
CA LEU A 56 2.37 4.50 5.23
C LEU A 56 1.10 4.36 4.40
N GLN A 57 0.13 5.21 4.69
CA GLN A 57 -1.17 5.23 4.04
C GLN A 57 -1.43 6.61 3.45
N CYS A 58 -1.82 6.64 2.19
CA CYS A 58 -2.19 7.86 1.52
C CYS A 58 -3.54 8.37 2.07
N ASN A 59 -3.60 9.62 2.56
CA ASN A 59 -4.83 10.20 3.12
C ASN A 59 -5.99 10.29 2.10
N LEU A 60 -5.68 10.29 0.81
CA LEU A 60 -6.66 10.23 -0.27
C LEU A 60 -7.20 8.81 -0.51
N CYS A 61 -6.43 7.79 -0.13
CA CYS A 61 -6.76 6.37 -0.28
C CYS A 61 -7.47 5.85 0.96
N HIS A 62 -7.12 6.42 2.11
CA HIS A 62 -7.58 6.04 3.44
C HIS A 62 -8.06 7.26 4.23
N PRO A 63 -9.01 8.06 3.72
CA PRO A 63 -9.50 9.24 4.43
C PRO A 63 -10.07 8.89 5.82
N GLU A 64 -10.60 7.69 5.99
CA GLU A 64 -11.10 7.15 7.26
C GLU A 64 -10.04 7.04 8.37
N ARG A 65 -8.75 7.11 8.03
CA ARG A 65 -7.63 7.07 8.99
C ARG A 65 -7.19 8.45 9.47
N PHE A 66 -7.63 9.53 8.82
CA PHE A 66 -7.15 10.89 9.07
C PHE A 66 -8.28 11.88 9.40
N ALA A 67 -9.51 11.39 9.57
CA ALA A 67 -10.69 12.16 9.96
C ALA A 67 -10.90 12.16 11.48
#